data_AF-A0A087U2U4-F1
#
_entry.id   AF-A0A087U2U4-F1
#
_cell.length_a   1.000
_cell.length_b   1.000
_cell.length_c   1.000
_cell.angle_alpha   90.00
_cell.angle_beta   90.00
_cell.angle_gamma   90.00
#
_symmetry.space_group_name_H-M   'P 1'
#
loop_
_entity.id
_entity.type
_entity.pdbx_description
1 polymer ?
#
loop_
_entity_poly.entity_id
_entity_poly.type
_entity_poly.pdbx_seq_one_letter_code
_entity_poly.pdbx_strand_id
1 'polypeptide(L)' 'PFAKLSDEIILHIFKWLPKTILVKCSQVCKRWRNLSYDETLWRRFDLGRKFIKPGVLGTLLSRG' A
#
# COMPACT_ATOMS: atom_id res chain seq x y z
N PRO A 1 -9.12 22.17 5.19
CA PRO A 1 -7.70 21.86 4.94
C PRO A 1 -7.51 20.54 4.14
N PHE A 2 -7.77 19.35 4.68
CA PHE A 2 -7.73 18.09 3.88
C PHE A 2 -9.06 17.71 3.24
N ALA A 3 -10.20 18.10 3.85
CA ALA A 3 -11.53 17.83 3.31
C ALA A 3 -11.83 18.54 1.98
N LYS A 4 -11.04 19.56 1.61
CA LYS A 4 -11.17 20.33 0.36
C LYS A 4 -10.36 19.74 -0.80
N LEU A 5 -9.45 18.80 -0.53
CA LEU A 5 -8.73 18.11 -1.61
C LEU A 5 -9.70 17.21 -2.37
N SER A 6 -9.46 16.97 -3.66
CA SER A 6 -10.19 15.96 -4.42
C SER A 6 -9.69 14.55 -4.07
N ASP A 7 -10.46 13.53 -4.43
CA ASP A 7 -10.12 12.13 -4.14
C ASP A 7 -8.86 11.70 -4.88
N GLU A 8 -8.64 12.18 -6.10
CA GLU A 8 -7.48 11.88 -6.93
C GLU A 8 -6.18 12.37 -6.30
N ILE A 9 -6.20 13.57 -5.69
CA ILE A 9 -5.03 14.11 -4.99
C ILE A 9 -4.70 13.27 -3.76
N ILE A 10 -5.72 12.85 -3.01
CA ILE A 10 -5.51 11.99 -1.84
C ILE A 10 -4.98 10.61 -2.26
N LEU A 11 -5.54 10.02 -3.32
CA LEU A 11 -5.06 8.75 -3.88
C LEU A 11 -3.61 8.87 -4.39
N HIS A 12 -3.26 9.99 -5.01
CA HIS A 12 -1.88 10.26 -5.45
C HIS A 12 -0.91 10.30 -4.26
N ILE A 13 -1.30 10.89 -3.12
CA ILE A 13 -0.52 10.87 -1.88
C ILE A 13 -0.42 9.44 -1.34
N PHE A 14 -1.55 8.73 -1.25
CA PHE A 14 -1.64 7.36 -0.73
C PHE A 14 -0.78 6.37 -1.50
N LYS A 15 -0.57 6.59 -2.81
CA LYS A 15 0.31 5.76 -3.65
C LYS A 15 1.74 5.66 -3.12
N TRP A 16 2.23 6.68 -2.40
CA TRP A 16 3.57 6.71 -1.84
C TRP A 16 3.69 6.10 -0.44
N LEU A 17 2.57 5.70 0.17
CA LEU A 17 2.53 5.13 1.51
C LEU A 17 2.70 3.60 1.49
N PRO A 18 3.43 3.02 2.46
CA PRO A 18 3.43 1.57 2.66
C PRO A 18 2.02 1.04 2.93
N LYS A 19 1.74 -0.21 2.54
CA LYS A 19 0.43 -0.85 2.74
C LYS A 19 -0.01 -0.87 4.20
N THR A 20 0.94 -1.08 5.12
CA THR A 20 0.69 -1.03 6.56
C THR A 20 0.18 0.34 7.02
N ILE A 21 0.62 1.42 6.38
CA ILE A 21 0.17 2.78 6.67
C ILE A 21 -1.21 3.05 6.06
N LEU A 22 -1.49 2.56 4.84
CA LEU A 22 -2.83 2.67 4.25
C LEU A 22 -3.91 2.06 5.13
N VAL A 23 -3.63 0.92 5.76
CA VAL A 23 -4.56 0.31 6.73
C VAL A 23 -4.82 1.22 7.94
N LYS A 24 -3.81 1.96 8.41
CA LYS A 24 -4.00 2.95 9.49
C LYS A 24 -4.80 4.16 9.00
N CYS A 25 -4.56 4.64 7.78
CA CYS A 25 -5.33 5.73 7.16
C CYS A 25 -6.83 5.42 7.10
N SER A 26 -7.22 4.15 6.96
CA SER A 26 -8.63 3.74 6.92
C SER A 26 -9.43 4.09 8.18
N GLN A 27 -8.74 4.34 9.31
CA GLN A 27 -9.34 4.62 10.62
C GLN A 27 -9.60 6.11 10.87
N VAL A 28 -9.14 7.00 9.97
CA VAL A 28 -9.23 8.47 10.18
C VAL A 28 -10.66 8.98 9.99
N CYS A 29 -11.31 8.65 8.88
CA CYS A 29 -12.68 9.04 8.58
C CYS A 29 -13.29 8.16 7.48
N LYS A 30 -14.60 8.26 7.25
CA LYS A 30 -15.32 7.48 6.21
C LYS A 30 -14.71 7.65 4.81
N ARG A 31 -14.35 8.87 4.44
CA ARG A 31 -13.74 9.19 3.14
C ARG A 31 -12.38 8.50 2.99
N TRP A 32 -11.54 8.59 4.01
CA TRP A 32 -10.22 7.96 4.00
C TRP A 32 -10.31 6.44 4.01
N ARG A 33 -11.30 5.87 4.70
CA ARG A 33 -11.61 4.45 4.64
C ARG A 33 -11.83 4.02 3.20
N ASN A 34 -12.75 4.66 2.48
CA ASN A 34 -13.05 4.31 1.09
C ASN A 34 -11.81 4.43 0.19
N LEU A 35 -11.09 5.55 0.27
CA LEU A 35 -9.91 5.79 -0.57
C LEU A 35 -8.74 4.84 -0.24
N SER A 36 -8.56 4.46 1.03
CA SER A 36 -7.48 3.55 1.43
C SER A 36 -7.64 2.13 0.87
N TYR A 37 -8.86 1.75 0.49
CA TYR A 37 -9.19 0.46 -0.12
C TYR A 37 -9.30 0.53 -1.65
N ASP A 38 -9.01 1.69 -2.25
CA ASP A 38 -9.06 1.86 -3.69
C ASP A 38 -8.14 0.87 -4.43
N GLU A 39 -8.68 0.20 -5.44
CA GLU A 39 -8.01 -0.89 -6.13
C GLU A 39 -6.66 -0.45 -6.75
N THR A 40 -6.55 0.80 -7.21
CA THR A 40 -5.32 1.34 -7.81
C THR A 40 -4.17 1.39 -6.82
N LEU A 41 -4.45 1.50 -5.52
CA LEU A 41 -3.45 1.39 -4.48
C LEU A 41 -2.99 -0.05 -4.32
N TRP A 42 -3.87 -1.05 -4.44
CA TRP A 42 -3.58 -2.45 -4.14
C TRP A 42 -3.16 -3.30 -5.35
N ARG A 43 -3.29 -2.80 -6.59
CA ARG A 43 -2.86 -3.44 -7.86
C ARG A 43 -1.34 -3.68 -8.02
N ARG A 44 -0.54 -3.39 -6.99
CA ARG A 44 0.92 -3.62 -6.81
C ARG A 44 1.88 -2.63 -7.49
N PHE A 45 2.75 -2.08 -6.64
CA PHE A 45 4.18 -1.90 -6.90
C PHE A 45 4.89 -2.30 -5.59
N ASP A 46 4.99 -3.60 -5.32
CA ASP A 46 5.83 -4.12 -4.23
C ASP A 46 7.30 -3.95 -4.65
N LEU A 47 7.78 -2.71 -4.60
CA LEU A 47 9.22 -2.41 -4.51
C LEU A 47 9.71 -2.51 -3.05
N GLY A 48 8.85 -2.99 -2.15
CA GLY A 48 9.21 -3.33 -0.79
C GLY A 48 10.23 -4.46 -0.80
N ARG A 49 11.51 -4.08 -0.89
CA ARG A 49 12.67 -4.73 -0.28
C ARG A 49 12.26 -5.62 0.90
N LYS A 50 11.85 -6.86 0.64
CA LYS A 50 12.36 -7.95 1.45
C LYS A 50 13.73 -8.17 0.86
N PHE A 51 14.77 -7.73 1.57
CA PHE A 51 16.10 -8.28 1.35
C PHE A 51 15.95 -9.78 1.61
N ILE A 52 15.72 -10.55 0.55
CA ILE A 52 15.88 -11.99 0.61
C ILE A 52 17.38 -12.15 0.76
N LYS A 53 17.82 -12.54 1.97
CA LYS A 53 19.22 -12.87 2.20
C LYS A 53 19.67 -13.84 1.09
N PRO A 54 20.83 -13.62 0.46
CA PRO A 54 21.37 -14.58 -0.50
C PRO A 54 21.27 -16.00 0.08
N GLY A 55 20.59 -16.91 -0.62
CA GLY A 55 20.40 -18.30 -0.17
C GLY A 55 18.97 -18.71 0.22
N VAL A 56 18.08 -17.79 0.60
CA VAL A 56 16.70 -18.14 1.01
C VAL A 56 15.76 -18.39 -0.18
N LEU A 57 16.06 -17.80 -1.35
CA LEU A 57 15.26 -17.99 -2.56
C LEU A 57 15.28 -19.44 -3.04
N GLY A 58 16.44 -20.11 -2.96
CA GLY A 58 16.57 -21.53 -3.36
C GLY A 58 15.71 -22.46 -2.53
N THR A 59 15.62 -22.22 -1.22
CA THR A 59 14.83 -23.06 -0.30
C THR A 59 13.32 -22.91 -0.51
N LEU A 60 12.87 -21.77 -1.02
CA LEU A 60 11.45 -21.52 -1.30
C LEU A 60 11.03 -22.15 -2.62
N LEU A 61 11.91 -22.15 -3.62
CA LEU A 61 11.66 -22.75 -4.93
C LEU A 61 11.68 -24.29 -4.89
N SER A 62 12.51 -24.90 -4.03
CA SER A 62 12.56 -26.37 -3.89
C SER A 62 11.35 -26.99 -3.16
N ARG A 63 10.40 -26.18 -2.69
CA ARG A 63 9.20 -26.64 -1.97
C ARG A 63 7.92 -26.50 -2.80
N GLY A 64 8.04 -26.13 -4.08
CA GLY A 64 6.95 -26.05 -5.05
C GLY A 64 6.98 -27.19 -6.04
#